data_AF-A0AAP0GWF2-F1
#
_entry.id   AF-A0AAP0GWF2-F1
#
_cell.length_a   1.000
_cell.length_b   1.000
_cell.length_c   1.000
_cell.angle_alpha   90.00
_cell.angle_beta   90.00
_cell.angle_gamma   90.00
#
_symmetry.space_group_name_H-M   'P 1'
#
loop_
_entity.id
_entity.type
_entity.pdbx_description
1 polymer ?
#
loop_
_entity_poly.entity_id
_entity_poly.type
_entity_poly.pdbx_seq_one_letter_code
_entity_poly.pdbx_strand_id
1 'polypeptide(L)'
;MSGGVAPIPLPTQNPPLNLRRGLLSFQNLNAAALALILSASGMVGVQDIAFVLLSLFYIFFLSKFAFPTLSTTPPPPIFSDHQRLLTLYVSIGALIGLLLPVAYILHGAIEGDKNGIKSAAPHAFLMASQVLVEAVTFSGGFSLPVRVFVPVVYNAMRMYAILDWVKVEMMRGDEGGSGRRLVVGRSIAVANMVFWGFNLFGFLLPVYMPKAFKKYYTDNDKDS
;
A
#
# COMPACT_ATOMS: atom_id res chain seq x y z
N MET A 1 -5.58 -58.42 -35.46
CA MET A 1 -6.29 -57.27 -34.86
C MET A 1 -5.24 -56.42 -34.16
N SER A 2 -4.79 -55.34 -34.83
CA SER A 2 -3.71 -54.47 -34.36
C SER A 2 -4.33 -53.31 -33.57
N GLY A 3 -4.20 -53.33 -32.25
CA GLY A 3 -4.68 -52.28 -31.36
C GLY A 3 -3.58 -51.23 -31.17
N GLY A 4 -3.65 -50.14 -31.94
CA GLY A 4 -2.78 -48.99 -31.75
C GLY A 4 -3.10 -48.27 -30.44
N VAL A 5 -2.10 -48.14 -29.57
CA VAL A 5 -2.18 -47.31 -28.35
C VAL A 5 -1.97 -45.85 -28.77
N ALA A 6 -2.98 -45.01 -28.54
CA ALA A 6 -2.88 -43.58 -28.78
C ALA A 6 -1.89 -42.92 -27.78
N PRO A 7 -1.10 -41.91 -28.19
CA PRO A 7 -0.19 -41.23 -27.27
C PRO A 7 -0.96 -40.35 -26.27
N ILE A 8 -0.60 -40.43 -25.00
CA ILE A 8 -1.09 -39.55 -23.94
C ILE A 8 -0.48 -38.16 -24.16
N PRO A 9 -1.26 -37.07 -24.30
CA PRO A 9 -0.71 -35.72 -24.35
C PRO A 9 -0.20 -35.32 -22.97
N LEU A 10 1.08 -35.02 -22.85
CA LEU A 10 1.65 -34.36 -21.66
C LEU A 10 1.16 -32.90 -21.62
N PRO A 11 0.56 -32.42 -20.51
CA PRO A 11 0.26 -31.01 -20.38
C PRO A 11 1.53 -30.25 -19.98
N THR A 12 2.40 -29.93 -20.94
CA THR A 12 3.36 -28.83 -20.76
C THR A 12 2.67 -27.51 -21.10
N GLN A 13 1.97 -26.95 -20.12
CA GLN A 13 1.58 -25.56 -20.17
C GLN A 13 2.10 -24.87 -18.90
N ASN A 14 3.37 -24.46 -18.93
CA ASN A 14 3.82 -23.42 -18.03
C ASN A 14 3.09 -22.14 -18.47
N PRO A 15 2.18 -21.57 -17.66
CA PRO A 15 1.57 -20.31 -18.03
C PRO A 15 2.67 -19.23 -18.08
N PRO A 16 2.65 -18.33 -19.06
CA PRO A 16 3.58 -17.20 -19.06
C PRO A 16 3.37 -16.40 -17.77
N LEU A 17 4.45 -16.18 -17.02
CA LEU A 17 4.49 -15.29 -15.87
C LEU A 17 3.95 -13.91 -16.30
N ASN A 18 2.69 -13.63 -15.97
CA ASN A 18 1.97 -12.38 -16.26
C ASN A 18 2.47 -11.20 -15.38
N LEU A 19 3.78 -11.14 -15.12
CA LEU A 19 4.43 -10.15 -14.25
C LEU A 19 4.18 -8.70 -14.75
N ARG A 20 4.19 -8.51 -16.07
CA ARG A 20 4.03 -7.19 -16.72
C ARG A 20 2.63 -6.60 -16.62
N ARG A 21 1.58 -7.43 -16.51
CA ARG A 21 0.18 -6.96 -16.52
C ARG A 21 -0.26 -6.39 -15.17
N GLY A 22 0.31 -6.89 -14.06
CA GLY A 22 0.04 -6.37 -12.72
C GLY A 22 0.68 -5.00 -12.48
N LEU A 23 1.98 -4.86 -12.77
CA LEU A 23 2.75 -3.63 -12.54
C LEU A 23 2.25 -2.43 -13.36
N LEU A 24 1.85 -2.65 -14.61
CA LEU A 24 1.39 -1.60 -15.52
C LEU A 24 -0.14 -1.38 -15.46
N SER A 25 -0.80 -1.82 -14.39
CA SER A 25 -2.21 -1.50 -14.17
C SER A 25 -2.43 0.01 -14.13
N PHE A 26 -3.57 0.48 -14.64
CA PHE A 26 -3.96 1.89 -14.61
C PHE A 26 -3.84 2.51 -13.21
N GLN A 27 -4.20 1.75 -12.17
CA GLN A 27 -4.07 2.18 -10.79
C GLN A 27 -2.61 2.42 -10.38
N ASN A 28 -1.69 1.53 -10.78
CA ASN A 28 -0.27 1.64 -10.45
C ASN A 28 0.39 2.77 -11.22
N LEU A 29 -0.01 3.00 -12.48
CA LEU A 29 0.45 4.15 -13.26
C LEU A 29 -0.02 5.47 -12.66
N ASN A 30 -1.27 5.56 -12.21
CA ASN A 30 -1.78 6.75 -11.52
C ASN A 30 -1.07 6.97 -10.17
N ALA A 31 -0.80 5.91 -9.42
CA ALA A 31 -0.01 6.00 -8.20
C ALA A 31 1.43 6.47 -8.48
N ALA A 32 2.07 5.97 -9.54
CA ALA A 32 3.39 6.42 -9.97
C ALA A 32 3.37 7.90 -10.35
N ALA A 33 2.43 8.32 -11.18
CA ALA A 33 2.28 9.72 -11.57
C ALA A 33 2.07 10.63 -10.36
N LEU A 34 1.19 10.24 -9.44
CA LEU A 34 0.93 11.01 -8.22
C LEU A 34 2.18 11.10 -7.32
N ALA A 35 2.88 9.98 -7.10
CA ALA A 35 4.09 9.97 -6.29
C ALA A 35 5.18 10.86 -6.90
N LEU A 36 5.36 10.81 -8.23
CA LEU A 36 6.32 11.66 -8.95
C LEU A 36 5.96 13.15 -8.86
N ILE A 37 4.69 13.50 -9.09
CA ILE A 37 4.21 14.88 -9.01
C ILE A 37 4.41 15.44 -7.59
N LEU A 38 4.04 14.69 -6.56
CA LEU A 38 4.20 15.12 -5.17
C LEU A 38 5.67 15.22 -4.74
N SER A 39 6.53 14.33 -5.26
CA SER A 39 7.97 14.40 -5.00
C SER A 39 8.59 15.64 -5.65
N ALA A 40 8.22 15.92 -6.90
CA ALA A 40 8.72 17.06 -7.66
C ALA A 40 8.15 18.41 -7.21
N SER A 41 7.01 18.44 -6.52
CA SER A 41 6.39 19.69 -6.07
C SER A 41 7.11 20.37 -4.90
N GLY A 42 8.07 19.69 -4.25
CA GLY A 42 8.75 20.18 -3.05
C GLY A 42 7.86 20.21 -1.79
N MET A 43 6.67 19.60 -1.85
CA MET A 43 5.73 19.53 -0.72
C MET A 43 5.99 18.32 0.18
N VAL A 44 6.79 17.36 -0.29
CA VAL A 44 7.18 16.14 0.43
C VAL A 44 8.56 16.33 1.04
N GLY A 45 8.74 15.89 2.29
CA GLY A 45 10.02 15.99 2.97
C GLY A 45 11.05 15.01 2.41
N VAL A 46 12.34 15.38 2.47
CA VAL A 46 13.44 14.47 2.08
C VAL A 46 13.39 13.18 2.89
N GLN A 47 12.94 13.24 4.15
CA GLN A 47 12.75 12.07 5.00
C GLN A 47 11.77 11.04 4.40
N ASP A 48 10.65 11.47 3.82
CA ASP A 48 9.65 10.56 3.25
C ASP A 48 10.18 9.90 1.97
N ILE A 49 10.89 10.67 1.13
CA ILE A 49 11.54 10.15 -0.07
C ILE A 49 12.64 9.14 0.31
N ALA A 50 13.51 9.51 1.26
CA ALA A 50 14.55 8.64 1.77
C ALA A 50 13.96 7.36 2.36
N PHE A 51 12.86 7.47 3.11
CA PHE A 51 12.14 6.32 3.62
C PHE A 51 11.68 5.37 2.49
N VAL A 52 11.07 5.89 1.42
CA VAL A 52 10.64 5.04 0.30
C VAL A 52 11.83 4.30 -0.32
N LEU A 53 12.94 5.00 -0.57
CA LEU A 53 14.14 4.38 -1.16
C LEU A 53 14.78 3.33 -0.24
N LEU A 54 14.94 3.66 1.04
CA LEU A 54 15.52 2.74 2.03
C LEU A 54 14.60 1.55 2.31
N SER A 55 13.29 1.77 2.36
CA SER A 55 12.30 0.70 2.57
C SER A 55 12.31 -0.29 1.41
N LEU A 56 12.42 0.16 0.16
CA LEU A 56 12.60 -0.71 -1.00
C LEU A 56 13.84 -1.58 -0.86
N PHE A 57 15.00 -0.98 -0.58
CA PHE A 57 16.24 -1.73 -0.37
C PHE A 57 16.08 -2.79 0.74
N TYR A 58 15.48 -2.41 1.86
CA TYR A 58 15.27 -3.30 2.99
C TYR A 58 14.28 -4.43 2.70
N ILE A 59 13.22 -4.18 1.92
CA ILE A 59 12.27 -5.20 1.45
C ILE A 59 12.97 -6.24 0.57
N PHE A 60 13.85 -5.80 -0.34
CA PHE A 60 14.66 -6.73 -1.14
C PHE A 60 15.63 -7.53 -0.27
N PHE A 61 16.25 -6.88 0.72
CA PHE A 61 17.11 -7.55 1.70
C PHE A 61 16.35 -8.64 2.46
N LEU A 62 15.18 -8.32 3.02
CA LEU A 62 14.33 -9.29 3.73
C LEU A 62 13.92 -10.46 2.83
N SER A 63 13.55 -10.18 1.58
CA SER A 63 13.18 -11.21 0.60
C SER A 63 14.31 -12.20 0.33
N LYS A 64 15.56 -11.73 0.31
CA LYS A 64 16.71 -12.60 0.01
C LYS A 64 17.24 -13.35 1.24
N PHE A 65 17.26 -12.70 2.40
CA PHE A 65 18.01 -13.20 3.56
C PHE A 65 17.14 -13.71 4.72
N ALA A 66 15.95 -13.14 4.93
CA ALA A 66 15.11 -13.47 6.08
C ALA A 66 13.94 -14.38 5.69
N PHE A 67 13.29 -14.07 4.56
CA PHE A 67 12.08 -14.75 4.10
C PHE A 67 12.17 -15.08 2.61
N PRO A 68 13.07 -16.00 2.21
CA PRO A 68 13.16 -16.46 0.84
C PRO A 68 11.84 -17.04 0.34
N THR A 69 11.58 -16.90 -0.95
CA THR A 69 10.39 -17.49 -1.59
C THR A 69 10.56 -19.01 -1.63
N LEU A 70 9.76 -19.73 -0.83
CA LEU A 70 9.87 -21.18 -0.66
C LEU A 70 9.16 -21.96 -1.78
N SER A 71 8.04 -21.44 -2.28
CA SER A 71 7.24 -22.11 -3.32
C SER A 71 7.06 -21.18 -4.52
N THR A 72 7.18 -21.73 -5.73
CA THR A 72 6.91 -21.02 -6.99
C THR A 72 5.41 -20.83 -7.25
N THR A 73 4.58 -21.63 -6.57
CA THR A 73 3.12 -21.51 -6.62
C THR A 73 2.66 -20.39 -5.68
N PRO A 74 1.90 -19.39 -6.15
CA PRO A 74 1.37 -18.35 -5.29
C PRO A 74 0.47 -18.94 -4.20
N PRO A 75 0.72 -18.68 -2.90
CA PRO A 75 -0.16 -19.16 -1.85
C PRO A 75 -1.55 -18.54 -2.01
N PRO A 76 -2.64 -19.26 -1.69
CA PRO A 76 -3.98 -18.69 -1.75
C PRO A 76 -4.08 -17.46 -0.81
N PRO A 77 -4.96 -16.49 -1.11
CA PRO A 77 -5.16 -15.31 -0.27
C PRO A 77 -5.38 -15.68 1.20
N ILE A 78 -4.79 -14.94 2.14
CA ILE A 78 -4.92 -15.21 3.59
C ILE A 78 -6.39 -15.16 4.05
N PHE A 79 -7.22 -14.35 3.38
CA PHE A 79 -8.64 -14.15 3.70
C PHE A 79 -9.56 -14.57 2.55
N SER A 80 -9.38 -15.79 2.02
CA SER A 80 -10.25 -16.36 0.98
C SER A 80 -11.73 -16.30 1.35
N ASP A 81 -12.05 -16.59 2.62
CA ASP A 81 -13.43 -16.77 3.07
C ASP A 81 -14.19 -15.46 3.24
N HIS A 82 -13.46 -14.33 3.33
CA HIS A 82 -14.01 -13.00 3.60
C HIS A 82 -13.61 -11.97 2.53
N GLN A 83 -13.37 -12.43 1.30
CA GLN A 83 -12.84 -11.59 0.22
C GLN A 83 -13.69 -10.33 -0.05
N ARG A 84 -15.04 -10.42 0.03
CA ARG A 84 -15.92 -9.26 -0.18
C ARG A 84 -15.73 -8.17 0.88
N LEU A 85 -15.63 -8.56 2.15
CA LEU A 85 -15.40 -7.62 3.24
C LEU A 85 -14.02 -6.98 3.14
N LEU A 86 -13.00 -7.78 2.80
CA LEU A 86 -11.65 -7.27 2.58
C LEU A 86 -11.61 -6.28 1.41
N THR A 87 -12.27 -6.59 0.28
CA THR A 87 -12.37 -5.67 -0.86
C THR A 87 -13.06 -4.37 -0.45
N LEU A 88 -14.19 -4.44 0.25
CA LEU A 88 -14.90 -3.24 0.73
C LEU A 88 -14.01 -2.41 1.66
N TYR A 89 -13.32 -3.04 2.61
CA TYR A 89 -12.40 -2.39 3.53
C TYR A 89 -11.26 -1.67 2.79
N VAL A 90 -10.64 -2.35 1.81
CA VAL A 90 -9.57 -1.77 0.98
C VAL A 90 -10.10 -0.62 0.11
N SER A 91 -11.31 -0.74 -0.44
CA SER A 91 -11.95 0.34 -1.21
C SER A 91 -12.23 1.58 -0.35
N ILE A 92 -12.75 1.39 0.87
CA ILE A 92 -12.94 2.48 1.84
C ILE A 92 -11.58 3.10 2.20
N GLY A 93 -10.55 2.29 2.42
CA GLY A 93 -9.19 2.78 2.66
C GLY A 93 -8.64 3.62 1.52
N ALA A 94 -8.83 3.19 0.26
CA ALA A 94 -8.41 3.96 -0.92
C ALA A 94 -9.16 5.30 -1.04
N LEU A 95 -10.45 5.33 -0.69
CA LEU A 95 -11.24 6.56 -0.65
C LEU A 95 -10.68 7.53 0.41
N ILE A 96 -10.51 7.04 1.65
CA ILE A 96 -10.12 7.86 2.80
C ILE A 96 -8.66 8.32 2.70
N GLY A 97 -7.75 7.45 2.31
CA GLY A 97 -6.31 7.72 2.35
C GLY A 97 -5.65 8.05 1.01
N LEU A 98 -6.41 8.11 -0.08
CA LEU A 98 -5.88 8.59 -1.36
C LEU A 98 -6.80 9.60 -2.03
N LEU A 99 -8.05 9.23 -2.32
CA LEU A 99 -8.93 10.11 -3.11
C LEU A 99 -9.27 11.42 -2.36
N LEU A 100 -9.66 11.33 -1.09
CA LEU A 100 -10.00 12.50 -0.28
C LEU A 100 -8.78 13.44 -0.06
N PRO A 101 -7.59 12.95 0.36
CA PRO A 101 -6.38 13.77 0.45
C PRO A 101 -5.98 14.41 -0.88
N VAL A 102 -6.07 13.69 -2.00
CA VAL A 102 -5.76 14.27 -3.33
C VAL A 102 -6.74 15.38 -3.69
N ALA A 103 -8.04 15.17 -3.48
CA ALA A 103 -9.05 16.22 -3.70
C ALA A 103 -8.80 17.44 -2.80
N TYR A 104 -8.42 17.22 -1.54
CA TYR A 104 -8.05 18.29 -0.61
C TYR A 104 -6.82 19.08 -1.09
N ILE A 105 -5.79 18.40 -1.58
CA ILE A 105 -4.58 19.02 -2.15
C ILE A 105 -4.92 19.85 -3.40
N LEU A 106 -5.69 19.30 -4.33
CA LEU A 106 -6.10 19.99 -5.56
C LEU A 106 -6.95 21.23 -5.26
N HIS A 107 -7.93 21.10 -4.37
CA HIS A 107 -8.75 22.23 -3.95
C HIS A 107 -7.92 23.28 -3.22
N GLY A 108 -7.00 22.88 -2.35
CA GLY A 108 -6.05 23.77 -1.71
C GLY A 108 -5.16 24.53 -2.71
N ALA A 109 -4.76 23.90 -3.81
CA ALA A 109 -3.96 24.54 -4.85
C ALA A 109 -4.73 25.66 -5.56
N ILE A 110 -6.04 25.46 -5.79
CA ILE A 110 -6.94 26.47 -6.38
C ILE A 110 -7.13 27.65 -5.42
N GLU A 111 -7.27 27.36 -4.11
CA GLU A 111 -7.45 28.40 -3.08
C GLU A 111 -6.14 29.03 -2.58
N GLY A 112 -4.99 28.57 -3.07
CA GLY A 112 -3.67 29.09 -2.68
C GLY A 112 -3.20 28.68 -1.28
N ASP A 113 -3.83 27.67 -0.64
CA ASP A 113 -3.43 27.21 0.68
C ASP A 113 -2.23 26.26 0.64
N LYS A 114 -1.05 26.85 0.63
CA LYS A 114 0.20 26.10 0.66
C LYS A 114 0.40 25.29 1.94
N ASN A 115 -0.12 25.75 3.09
CA ASN A 115 0.14 25.11 4.38
C ASN A 115 -0.61 23.79 4.51
N GLY A 116 -1.91 23.77 4.22
CA GLY A 116 -2.71 22.53 4.27
C GLY A 116 -2.25 21.51 3.24
N ILE A 117 -1.91 21.98 2.03
CA ILE A 117 -1.33 21.10 1.00
C ILE A 117 -0.03 20.47 1.49
N LYS A 118 0.90 21.28 2.03
CA LYS A 118 2.21 20.80 2.49
C LYS A 118 2.08 19.78 3.63
N SER A 119 1.08 19.91 4.48
CA SER A 119 0.85 18.93 5.55
C SER A 119 0.17 17.63 5.05
N ALA A 120 -0.69 17.69 4.03
CA ALA A 120 -1.38 16.52 3.49
C ALA A 120 -0.55 15.74 2.45
N ALA A 121 0.36 16.41 1.74
CA ALA A 121 1.13 15.83 0.64
C ALA A 121 2.00 14.61 1.04
N PRO A 122 2.74 14.63 2.17
CA PRO A 122 3.51 13.46 2.63
C PRO A 122 2.67 12.20 2.79
N HIS A 123 1.47 12.34 3.35
CA HIS A 123 0.53 11.22 3.50
C HIS A 123 0.12 10.62 2.14
N ALA A 124 -0.30 11.47 1.20
CA ALA A 124 -0.72 11.02 -0.14
C ALA A 124 0.46 10.40 -0.92
N PHE A 125 1.66 10.97 -0.77
CA PHE A 125 2.89 10.43 -1.37
C PHE A 125 3.23 9.04 -0.83
N LEU A 126 3.18 8.85 0.49
CA LEU A 126 3.43 7.55 1.13
C LEU A 126 2.37 6.52 0.74
N MET A 127 1.12 6.94 0.54
CA MET A 127 0.06 6.05 0.04
C MET A 127 0.33 5.58 -1.38
N ALA A 128 0.61 6.53 -2.28
CA ALA A 128 0.89 6.23 -3.68
C ALA A 128 2.14 5.33 -3.81
N SER A 129 3.18 5.62 -3.02
CA SER A 129 4.38 4.81 -2.95
C SER A 129 4.09 3.39 -2.43
N GLN A 130 3.25 3.24 -1.40
CA GLN A 130 2.85 1.91 -0.90
C GLN A 130 2.20 1.08 -2.02
N VAL A 131 1.28 1.66 -2.79
CA VAL A 131 0.60 0.96 -3.90
C VAL A 131 1.62 0.44 -4.93
N LEU A 132 2.68 1.20 -5.22
CA LEU A 132 3.74 0.76 -6.11
C LEU A 132 4.57 -0.39 -5.53
N VAL A 133 4.96 -0.30 -4.26
CA VAL A 133 5.76 -1.35 -3.62
C VAL A 133 4.95 -2.63 -3.43
N GLU A 134 3.66 -2.52 -3.15
CA GLU A 134 2.73 -3.64 -3.19
C GLU A 134 2.66 -4.22 -4.60
N ALA A 135 2.49 -3.41 -5.65
CA ALA A 135 2.48 -3.91 -7.02
C ALA A 135 3.76 -4.70 -7.37
N VAL A 136 4.94 -4.23 -6.93
CA VAL A 136 6.21 -4.94 -7.09
C VAL A 136 6.20 -6.27 -6.32
N THR A 137 5.85 -6.25 -5.04
CA THR A 137 5.90 -7.45 -4.19
C THR A 137 4.83 -8.50 -4.52
N PHE A 138 3.68 -8.08 -5.05
CA PHE A 138 2.61 -8.97 -5.52
C PHE A 138 2.82 -9.47 -6.95
N SER A 139 3.71 -8.85 -7.74
CA SER A 139 3.96 -9.27 -9.13
C SER A 139 4.60 -10.66 -9.25
N GLY A 140 5.25 -11.16 -8.20
CA GLY A 140 5.87 -12.47 -8.12
C GLY A 140 7.24 -12.41 -7.44
N GLY A 141 7.72 -13.52 -6.88
CA GLY A 141 9.08 -13.63 -6.34
C GLY A 141 9.30 -13.12 -4.91
N PHE A 142 8.25 -12.65 -4.24
CA PHE A 142 8.29 -12.30 -2.81
C PHE A 142 7.41 -13.24 -1.99
N SER A 143 7.92 -13.62 -0.82
CA SER A 143 7.21 -14.41 0.18
C SER A 143 6.09 -13.61 0.85
N LEU A 144 5.14 -14.34 1.44
CA LEU A 144 3.99 -13.76 2.12
C LEU A 144 4.35 -12.82 3.30
N PRO A 145 5.34 -13.15 4.16
CA PRO A 145 5.83 -12.25 5.20
C PRO A 145 6.28 -10.89 4.65
N VAL A 146 7.03 -10.89 3.55
CA VAL A 146 7.54 -9.66 2.94
C VAL A 146 6.42 -8.82 2.34
N ARG A 147 5.43 -9.45 1.68
CA ARG A 147 4.26 -8.74 1.14
C ARG A 147 3.44 -8.06 2.23
N VAL A 148 3.26 -8.70 3.39
CA VAL A 148 2.52 -8.12 4.52
C VAL A 148 3.35 -7.09 5.29
N PHE A 149 4.67 -7.20 5.24
CA PHE A 149 5.56 -6.20 5.82
C PHE A 149 5.43 -4.83 5.13
N VAL A 150 5.22 -4.79 3.81
CA VAL A 150 5.05 -3.53 3.05
C VAL A 150 3.99 -2.60 3.66
N PRO A 151 2.70 -2.98 3.76
CA PRO A 151 1.69 -2.10 4.32
C PRO A 151 1.95 -1.74 5.79
N VAL A 152 2.64 -2.60 6.55
CA VAL A 152 2.97 -2.34 7.96
C VAL A 152 3.95 -1.17 8.08
N VAL A 153 5.09 -1.23 7.39
CA VAL A 153 6.11 -0.17 7.51
C VAL A 153 5.61 1.15 6.91
N TYR A 154 4.90 1.08 5.78
CA TYR A 154 4.29 2.25 5.19
C TYR A 154 3.21 2.87 6.09
N ASN A 155 2.38 2.06 6.76
CA ASN A 155 1.44 2.58 7.75
C ASN A 155 2.16 3.21 8.94
N ALA A 156 3.23 2.61 9.44
CA ALA A 156 3.99 3.15 10.58
C ALA A 156 4.53 4.55 10.27
N MET A 157 5.17 4.75 9.11
CA MET A 157 5.63 6.08 8.69
C MET A 157 4.47 7.02 8.38
N ARG A 158 3.39 6.51 7.78
CA ARG A 158 2.19 7.31 7.50
C ARG A 158 1.56 7.87 8.77
N MET A 159 1.63 7.16 9.89
CA MET A 159 1.12 7.68 11.16
C MET A 159 1.84 8.96 11.57
N TYR A 160 3.16 9.07 11.35
CA TYR A 160 3.89 10.30 11.60
C TYR A 160 3.38 11.46 10.72
N ALA A 161 3.25 11.22 9.41
CA ALA A 161 2.74 12.23 8.47
C ALA A 161 1.30 12.66 8.78
N ILE A 162 0.42 11.73 9.15
CA ILE A 162 -0.96 12.06 9.53
C ILE A 162 -1.00 12.86 10.83
N LEU A 163 -0.19 12.48 11.83
CA LEU A 163 -0.15 13.22 13.10
C LEU A 163 0.32 14.65 12.90
N ASP A 164 1.31 14.87 12.03
CA ASP A 164 1.74 16.22 11.64
C ASP A 164 0.60 16.98 10.94
N TRP A 165 -0.10 16.33 10.01
CA TRP A 165 -1.25 16.92 9.32
C TRP A 165 -2.38 17.32 10.28
N VAL A 166 -2.75 16.43 11.21
CA VAL A 166 -3.75 16.73 12.23
C VAL A 166 -3.31 17.91 13.09
N LYS A 167 -2.04 17.94 13.54
CA LYS A 167 -1.53 19.07 14.34
C LYS A 167 -1.65 20.38 13.59
N VAL A 168 -1.23 20.43 12.33
CA VAL A 168 -1.33 21.62 11.48
C VAL A 168 -2.78 22.07 11.36
N GLU A 169 -3.71 21.18 11.02
CA GLU A 169 -5.12 21.53 10.85
C GLU A 169 -5.83 21.94 12.16
N MET A 170 -5.38 21.42 13.30
CA MET A 170 -5.91 21.81 14.61
C MET A 170 -5.35 23.16 15.09
N MET A 171 -4.09 23.47 14.78
CA MET A 171 -3.44 24.73 15.15
C MET A 171 -3.84 25.91 14.25
N ARG A 172 -4.47 25.65 13.10
CA ARG A 172 -5.03 26.70 12.26
C ARG A 172 -6.17 27.40 12.99
N GLY A 173 -5.99 28.71 13.23
CA GLY A 173 -7.05 29.59 13.72
C GLY A 173 -8.08 29.91 12.63
N ASP A 174 -9.20 30.52 13.03
CA ASP A 174 -10.28 30.97 12.12
C ASP A 174 -9.90 32.19 11.26
N GLU A 175 -8.64 32.64 11.32
CA GLU A 175 -8.20 33.88 10.71
C GLU A 175 -7.97 33.71 9.20
N GLY A 176 -9.02 34.04 8.42
CA GLY A 176 -8.92 34.45 7.01
C GLY A 176 -9.26 33.40 5.95
N GLY A 177 -9.65 32.18 6.32
CA GLY A 177 -10.08 31.13 5.40
C GLY A 177 -11.60 30.87 5.44
N SER A 178 -12.17 30.33 4.36
CA SER A 178 -13.54 29.80 4.38
C SER A 178 -13.67 28.78 5.51
N GLY A 179 -14.47 29.05 6.55
CA GLY A 179 -14.64 28.15 7.70
C GLY A 179 -15.03 26.72 7.31
N ARG A 180 -15.69 26.57 6.15
CA ARG A 180 -15.99 25.26 5.54
C ARG A 180 -14.72 24.44 5.25
N ARG A 181 -13.66 25.07 4.75
CA ARG A 181 -12.40 24.40 4.42
C ARG A 181 -11.63 23.96 5.66
N LEU A 182 -11.67 24.76 6.72
CA LEU A 182 -11.09 24.41 8.01
C LEU A 182 -11.75 23.14 8.58
N VAL A 183 -13.10 23.10 8.56
CA VAL A 183 -13.85 21.93 9.02
C VAL A 183 -13.56 20.71 8.15
N VAL A 184 -13.51 20.86 6.82
CA VAL A 184 -13.21 19.77 5.90
C VAL A 184 -11.79 19.23 6.11
N GLY A 185 -10.78 20.11 6.22
CA GLY A 185 -9.39 19.72 6.44
C GLY A 185 -9.20 18.94 7.74
N ARG A 186 -9.73 19.46 8.85
CA ARG A 186 -9.75 18.76 10.15
C ARG A 186 -10.45 17.40 10.07
N SER A 187 -11.61 17.34 9.42
CA SER A 187 -12.38 16.10 9.29
C SER A 187 -11.62 15.03 8.49
N ILE A 188 -11.01 15.41 7.37
CA ILE A 188 -10.23 14.48 6.53
C ILE A 188 -8.98 14.00 7.27
N ALA A 189 -8.28 14.90 7.96
CA ALA A 189 -7.07 14.56 8.72
C ALA A 189 -7.38 13.58 9.86
N VAL A 190 -8.43 13.85 10.66
CA VAL A 190 -8.87 12.98 11.75
C VAL A 190 -9.39 11.64 11.23
N ALA A 191 -10.18 11.63 10.15
CA ALA A 191 -10.65 10.39 9.54
C ALA A 191 -9.48 9.49 9.10
N ASN A 192 -8.44 10.08 8.51
CA ASN A 192 -7.22 9.35 8.16
C ASN A 192 -6.49 8.83 9.41
N MET A 193 -6.38 9.62 10.47
CA MET A 193 -5.75 9.19 11.71
C MET A 193 -6.44 7.98 12.32
N VAL A 194 -7.77 8.02 12.42
CA VAL A 194 -8.57 6.93 12.99
C VAL A 194 -8.49 5.68 12.10
N PHE A 195 -8.72 5.84 10.79
CA PHE A 195 -8.74 4.70 9.87
C PHE A 195 -7.38 4.01 9.80
N TRP A 196 -6.29 4.76 9.57
CA TRP A 196 -4.95 4.18 9.44
C TRP A 196 -4.36 3.75 10.78
N GLY A 197 -4.74 4.40 11.89
CA GLY A 197 -4.42 3.95 13.24
C GLY A 197 -5.06 2.59 13.53
N PHE A 198 -6.36 2.44 13.28
CA PHE A 198 -7.03 1.14 13.39
C PHE A 198 -6.44 0.10 12.42
N ASN A 199 -6.15 0.50 11.18
CA ASN A 199 -5.55 -0.41 10.21
C ASN A 199 -4.21 -0.96 10.71
N LEU A 200 -3.33 -0.11 11.27
CA LEU A 200 -2.03 -0.54 11.78
C LEU A 200 -2.17 -1.39 13.06
N PHE A 201 -2.81 -0.83 14.09
CA PHE A 201 -2.80 -1.41 15.43
C PHE A 201 -3.91 -2.42 15.69
N GLY A 202 -5.02 -2.34 14.95
CA GLY A 202 -6.17 -3.24 15.08
C GLY A 202 -6.21 -4.37 14.06
N PHE A 203 -5.59 -4.20 12.88
CA PHE A 203 -5.66 -5.18 11.80
C PHE A 203 -4.28 -5.73 11.38
N LEU A 204 -3.37 -4.87 10.92
CA LEU A 204 -2.10 -5.30 10.32
C LEU A 204 -1.20 -6.03 11.32
N LEU A 205 -0.91 -5.39 12.47
CA LEU A 205 -0.03 -5.95 13.49
C LEU A 205 -0.64 -7.15 14.23
N PRO A 206 -1.87 -7.09 14.77
CA PRO A 206 -2.39 -8.19 15.58
C PRO A 206 -2.98 -9.36 14.78
N VAL A 207 -3.43 -9.14 13.54
CA VAL A 207 -4.17 -10.15 12.77
C VAL A 207 -3.44 -10.55 11.50
N TYR A 208 -3.10 -9.59 10.63
CA TYR A 208 -2.62 -9.93 9.29
C TYR A 208 -1.20 -10.49 9.30
N MET A 209 -0.28 -9.84 10.01
CA MET A 209 1.12 -10.26 10.11
C MET A 209 1.27 -11.64 10.78
N PRO A 210 0.64 -11.94 11.94
CA PRO A 210 0.76 -13.27 12.55
C PRO A 210 0.21 -14.39 11.66
N LYS A 211 -0.91 -14.16 10.96
CA LYS A 211 -1.47 -15.13 10.01
C LYS A 211 -0.52 -15.38 8.83
N ALA A 212 0.13 -14.32 8.32
CA ALA A 212 1.11 -14.43 7.24
C ALA A 212 2.34 -15.24 7.64
N PHE A 213 2.87 -14.99 8.84
CA PHE A 213 4.04 -15.71 9.36
C PHE A 213 3.70 -17.17 9.64
N LYS A 214 2.59 -17.44 10.32
CA LYS A 214 2.13 -18.82 10.58
C LYS A 214 2.03 -19.61 9.28
N LYS A 215 1.40 -19.05 8.25
CA LYS A 215 1.26 -19.71 6.95
C LYS A 215 2.62 -20.00 6.30
N TYR A 216 3.52 -19.02 6.30
CA TYR A 216 4.85 -19.16 5.72
C TYR A 216 5.66 -20.31 6.36
N TYR A 217 5.67 -20.39 7.70
CA TYR A 217 6.42 -21.45 8.39
C TYR A 217 5.75 -22.82 8.26
N THR A 218 4.42 -22.91 8.26
CA THR A 218 3.71 -24.18 8.10
C THR A 218 3.84 -24.76 6.69
N ASP A 219 3.94 -23.92 5.65
CA ASP A 219 4.18 -24.40 4.29
C ASP A 219 5.63 -24.92 4.15
N ASN A 220 6.61 -24.31 4.83
CA ASN A 220 7.99 -24.81 4.87
C ASN A 220 8.11 -26.22 5.47
N ASP A 221 7.39 -26.47 6.57
CA ASP A 221 7.41 -27.78 7.26
C ASP A 221 6.81 -28.91 6.42
N LYS A 222 5.98 -28.60 5.40
CA LYS A 222 5.37 -29.60 4.52
C LYS A 222 6.25 -29.95 3.31
N ASP A 223 7.12 -29.03 2.92
CA ASP A 223 8.04 -29.19 1.79
C ASP A 223 9.43 -29.72 2.23
N SER A 224 9.65 -29.88 3.55
CA SER A 224 10.86 -30.43 4.19
C SER A 224 10.71 -31.91 4.55
#